data_AF-A0A1H7HMM4-F1
#
_entry.id   AF-A0A1H7HMM4-F1
#
_cell.length_a   1.000
_cell.length_b   1.000
_cell.length_c   1.000
_cell.angle_alpha   90.00
_cell.angle_beta   90.00
_cell.angle_gamma   90.00
#
_symmetry.space_group_name_H-M   'P 1'
#
loop_
_entity.id
_entity.type
_entity.pdbx_description
1 polymer ?
#
loop_
_entity_poly.entity_id
_entity_poly.type
_entity_poly.pdbx_seq_one_letter_code
_entity_poly.pdbx_strand_id
1 'polypeptide(L)'
;MTVEAAIAIASITVVVVLCLGSFLAVSAHVRCVDAAREAARLVARGDRAEAINAAQRVAPRGARITVREVDGFATAVVEAAVPLLPALDISAEAVAAMEDSGVAEASVVTSPPPGANGAGR
;
A
#
# COMPACT_ATOMS: atom_id res chain seq x y z
N MET A 1 -38.30 25.61 -14.50
CA MET A 1 -38.08 24.27 -13.92
C MET A 1 -36.78 23.57 -14.37
N THR A 2 -36.01 24.13 -15.32
CA THR A 2 -34.77 23.48 -15.82
C THR A 2 -33.56 23.65 -14.90
N VAL A 3 -33.46 24.80 -14.21
CA VAL A 3 -32.37 25.08 -13.25
C VAL A 3 -32.37 24.08 -12.08
N GLU A 4 -33.55 23.75 -11.57
CA GLU A 4 -33.71 22.77 -10.48
C GLU A 4 -33.25 21.38 -10.91
N ALA A 5 -33.66 20.93 -12.10
CA ALA A 5 -33.20 19.65 -12.66
C ALA A 5 -31.68 19.65 -12.91
N ALA A 6 -31.11 20.76 -13.38
CA ALA A 6 -29.66 20.89 -13.57
C ALA A 6 -28.90 20.78 -12.25
N ILE A 7 -29.37 21.45 -11.19
CA ILE A 7 -28.78 21.38 -9.85
C ILE A 7 -28.91 19.97 -9.28
N ALA A 8 -30.06 19.32 -9.45
CA ALA A 8 -30.28 17.95 -8.98
C ALA A 8 -29.33 16.96 -9.68
N ILE A 9 -29.17 17.05 -11.00
CA ILE A 9 -28.24 16.19 -11.73
C ILE A 9 -26.80 16.48 -11.30
N ALA A 10 -26.41 17.75 -11.21
CA ALA A 10 -25.07 18.14 -10.79
C ALA A 10 -24.72 17.61 -9.39
N SER A 11 -25.64 17.72 -8.43
CA SER A 11 -25.43 17.23 -7.06
C SER A 11 -25.31 15.69 -7.03
N ILE A 12 -26.16 14.98 -7.76
CA ILE A 12 -26.07 13.51 -7.89
C ILE A 12 -24.73 13.11 -8.50
N THR A 13 -24.29 13.78 -9.58
CA THR A 13 -22.98 13.49 -10.20
C THR A 13 -21.84 13.68 -9.21
N VAL A 14 -21.84 14.77 -8.43
CA VAL A 14 -20.82 15.02 -7.40
C VAL A 14 -20.83 13.90 -6.35
N VAL A 15 -22.01 13.53 -5.83
CA VAL A 15 -22.13 12.45 -4.85
C VAL A 15 -21.62 11.12 -5.41
N VAL A 16 -21.97 10.77 -6.65
CA VAL A 16 -21.51 9.55 -7.30
C VAL A 16 -19.98 9.56 -7.44
N VAL A 17 -19.40 10.66 -7.90
CA VAL A 17 -17.92 10.79 -8.01
C VAL A 17 -17.26 10.64 -6.65
N LEU A 18 -17.81 11.23 -5.59
CA LEU A 18 -17.29 11.09 -4.23
C LEU A 18 -17.41 9.65 -3.71
N CYS A 19 -18.54 8.97 -3.96
CA CYS A 19 -18.71 7.56 -3.61
C CYS A 19 -17.68 6.69 -4.35
N LEU A 20 -17.53 6.86 -5.66
CA LEU A 20 -16.55 6.08 -6.43
C LEU A 20 -15.12 6.36 -5.94
N GLY A 21 -14.78 7.63 -5.68
CA GLY A 21 -13.49 8.02 -5.13
C GLY A 21 -13.21 7.37 -3.77
N SER A 22 -14.19 7.34 -2.86
CA SER A 22 -14.04 6.72 -1.55
C SER A 22 -13.90 5.20 -1.63
N PHE A 23 -14.68 4.52 -2.47
CA PHE A 23 -14.54 3.08 -2.71
C PHE A 23 -13.16 2.72 -3.25
N LEU A 24 -12.63 3.52 -4.19
CA LEU A 24 -11.28 3.31 -4.74
C LEU A 24 -10.20 3.53 -3.69
N ALA A 25 -10.33 4.57 -2.86
CA ALA A 25 -9.39 4.85 -1.77
C ALA A 25 -9.37 3.73 -0.72
N VAL A 26 -10.55 3.26 -0.29
CA VAL A 26 -10.68 2.13 0.65
C VAL A 26 -10.10 0.87 0.05
N SER A 27 -10.38 0.59 -1.22
CA SER A 27 -9.83 -0.58 -1.92
C SER A 27 -8.30 -0.55 -1.97
N ALA A 28 -7.70 0.62 -2.26
CA ALA A 28 -6.25 0.78 -2.23
C ALA A 28 -5.68 0.55 -0.81
N HIS A 29 -6.34 1.09 0.22
CA HIS A 29 -5.93 0.91 1.60
C HIS A 29 -5.98 -0.55 2.05
N VAL A 30 -7.07 -1.27 1.77
CA VAL A 30 -7.19 -2.71 2.06
C VAL A 30 -6.08 -3.50 1.37
N ARG A 31 -5.78 -3.21 0.10
CA ARG A 31 -4.69 -3.87 -0.62
C ARG A 31 -3.31 -3.55 -0.03
N CYS A 32 -3.09 -2.34 0.50
CA CYS A 32 -1.85 -2.01 1.22
C CYS A 32 -1.74 -2.83 2.52
N VAL A 33 -2.82 -2.94 3.30
CA VAL A 33 -2.86 -3.74 4.53
C VAL A 33 -2.60 -5.22 4.25
N ASP A 34 -3.25 -5.77 3.22
CA ASP A 34 -3.05 -7.17 2.82
C ASP A 34 -1.62 -7.44 2.38
N ALA A 35 -1.04 -6.53 1.57
CA ALA A 35 0.36 -6.63 1.15
C ALA A 35 1.35 -6.51 2.32
N ALA A 36 1.12 -5.59 3.25
CA ALA A 36 1.94 -5.44 4.45
C ALA A 36 1.87 -6.71 5.32
N ARG A 37 0.66 -7.24 5.51
CA ARG A 37 0.44 -8.46 6.31
C ARG A 37 1.13 -9.67 5.70
N GLU A 38 1.10 -9.81 4.37
CA GLU A 38 1.77 -10.91 3.68
C GLU A 38 3.29 -10.79 3.76
N ALA A 39 3.84 -9.59 3.54
CA ALA A 39 5.27 -9.32 3.71
C ALA A 39 5.76 -9.63 5.13
N ALA A 40 5.05 -9.14 6.15
CA ALA A 40 5.41 -9.37 7.55
C ALA A 40 5.40 -10.87 7.89
N ARG A 41 4.42 -11.63 7.39
CA ARG A 41 4.34 -13.08 7.61
C ARG A 41 5.47 -13.86 6.93
N LEU A 42 5.83 -13.50 5.70
CA LEU A 42 6.93 -14.17 4.99
C LEU A 42 8.27 -13.89 5.64
N VAL A 43 8.50 -12.64 6.06
CA VAL A 43 9.70 -12.28 6.81
C VAL A 43 9.75 -12.95 8.17
N ALA A 44 8.62 -13.04 8.89
CA ALA A 44 8.53 -13.78 10.16
C ALA A 44 8.91 -15.27 10.03
N ARG A 45 8.70 -15.87 8.85
CA ARG A 45 9.09 -17.24 8.49
C ARG A 45 10.53 -17.38 8.00
N GLY A 46 11.25 -16.27 7.89
CA GLY A 46 12.61 -16.23 7.35
C GLY A 46 12.68 -16.14 5.82
N ASP A 47 11.56 -16.07 5.10
CA ASP A 47 11.52 -15.99 3.63
C ASP A 47 11.56 -14.54 3.14
N ARG A 48 12.69 -13.87 3.39
CA ARG A 48 12.90 -12.45 3.01
C ARG A 48 12.95 -12.24 1.50
N ALA A 49 13.45 -13.23 0.77
CA ALA A 49 13.65 -13.13 -0.68
C ALA A 49 12.29 -13.05 -1.41
N GLU A 50 11.32 -13.84 -0.96
CA GLU A 50 9.98 -13.86 -1.57
C GLU A 50 9.04 -12.78 -1.02
N ALA A 51 9.28 -12.27 0.19
CA ALA A 51 8.41 -11.30 0.86
C ALA A 51 8.06 -10.07 -0.01
N ILE A 52 9.05 -9.47 -0.67
CA ILE A 52 8.83 -8.29 -1.52
C ILE A 52 8.04 -8.68 -2.78
N ASN A 53 8.36 -9.80 -3.42
CA ASN A 53 7.67 -10.25 -4.63
C ASN A 53 6.20 -10.57 -4.33
N ALA A 54 5.94 -11.31 -3.25
CA ALA A 54 4.60 -11.65 -2.80
C ALA A 54 3.76 -10.41 -2.47
N ALA A 55 4.33 -9.46 -1.73
CA ALA A 55 3.64 -8.23 -1.40
C ALA A 55 3.37 -7.35 -2.64
N GLN A 56 4.30 -7.30 -3.61
CA GLN A 56 4.09 -6.59 -4.87
C GLN A 56 2.93 -7.15 -5.71
N ARG A 57 2.65 -8.46 -5.64
CA ARG A 57 1.51 -9.07 -6.34
C ARG A 57 0.17 -8.55 -5.82
N VAL A 58 0.09 -8.24 -4.53
CA VAL A 58 -1.15 -7.79 -3.87
C VAL A 58 -1.25 -6.26 -3.85
N ALA A 59 -0.11 -5.57 -3.73
CA ALA A 59 -0.02 -4.13 -3.56
C ALA A 59 -0.61 -3.34 -4.75
N PRO A 60 -1.03 -2.08 -4.53
CA PRO A 60 -1.38 -1.16 -5.61
C PRO A 60 -0.20 -0.91 -6.55
N ARG A 61 -0.48 -0.52 -7.80
CA ARG A 61 0.58 -0.17 -8.76
C ARG A 61 1.38 1.02 -8.25
N GLY A 62 2.71 0.92 -8.34
CA GLY A 62 3.62 1.97 -7.87
C GLY A 62 3.78 2.03 -6.35
N ALA A 63 3.32 1.01 -5.61
CA ALA A 63 3.54 0.97 -4.16
C ALA A 63 5.02 0.72 -3.82
N ARG A 64 5.48 1.40 -2.77
CA ARG A 64 6.77 1.18 -2.11
C ARG A 64 6.57 0.27 -0.91
N ILE A 65 7.41 -0.74 -0.77
CA ILE A 65 7.34 -1.74 0.28
C ILE A 65 8.66 -1.72 1.04
N THR A 66 8.58 -1.57 2.36
CA THR A 66 9.74 -1.58 3.25
C THR A 66 9.47 -2.57 4.37
N VAL A 67 10.40 -3.48 4.62
CA VAL A 67 10.31 -4.43 5.72
C VAL A 67 11.52 -4.27 6.62
N ARG A 68 11.28 -4.26 7.93
CA ARG A 68 12.29 -4.14 8.98
C ARG A 68 12.09 -5.25 9.99
N GLU A 69 13.19 -5.82 10.44
CA GLU A 69 13.19 -6.72 11.59
C GLU A 69 13.81 -6.04 12.78
N VAL A 70 13.04 -5.97 13.87
CA VAL A 70 13.44 -5.31 15.11
C VAL A 70 12.88 -6.11 16.28
N ASP A 71 13.71 -6.42 17.26
CA ASP A 71 13.32 -7.02 18.55
C ASP A 71 12.46 -8.30 18.44
N GLY A 72 12.74 -9.14 17.43
CA GLY A 72 11.97 -10.38 17.20
C GLY A 72 10.62 -10.16 16.51
N PHE A 73 10.41 -9.00 15.89
CA PHE A 73 9.25 -8.70 15.06
C PHE A 73 9.65 -8.26 13.65
N ALA A 74 8.92 -8.74 12.66
CA ALA A 74 8.95 -8.26 11.29
C ALA A 74 7.86 -7.20 11.09
N THR A 75 8.27 -5.96 10.81
CA THR A 75 7.40 -4.83 10.50
C THR A 75 7.47 -4.51 9.01
N ALA A 76 6.36 -4.65 8.31
CA ALA A 76 6.24 -4.30 6.90
C ALA A 76 5.37 -3.04 6.74
N VAL A 77 5.87 -2.07 5.98
CA VAL A 77 5.20 -0.82 5.62
C VAL A 77 5.02 -0.78 4.11
N VAL A 78 3.80 -0.53 3.66
CA VAL A 78 3.44 -0.38 2.25
C VAL A 78 2.86 1.02 2.03
N GLU A 79 3.44 1.78 1.12
CA GLU A 79 3.05 3.13 0.76
C GLU A 79 2.64 3.18 -0.71
N ALA A 80 1.51 3.78 -1.03
CA ALA A 80 1.04 3.94 -2.40
C ALA A 80 0.49 5.35 -2.63
N ALA A 81 0.92 5.97 -3.73
CA ALA A 81 0.39 7.27 -4.16
C ALA A 81 -1.04 7.13 -4.69
N VAL A 82 -1.91 8.08 -4.36
CA VAL A 82 -3.29 8.13 -4.87
C VAL A 82 -3.30 8.85 -6.22
N PRO A 83 -3.63 8.19 -7.35
CA PRO A 83 -3.56 8.80 -8.67
C PRO A 83 -4.43 10.04 -8.85
N LEU A 84 -5.54 10.12 -8.10
CA LEU A 84 -6.49 11.24 -8.15
C LEU A 84 -6.14 12.41 -7.21
N LEU A 85 -5.18 12.20 -6.29
CA LEU A 85 -4.79 13.17 -5.27
C LEU A 85 -3.27 13.18 -5.17
N PRO A 86 -2.57 13.93 -6.05
CA PRO A 86 -1.10 13.88 -6.20
C PRO A 86 -0.30 14.37 -4.98
N ALA A 87 -0.97 14.68 -3.86
CA ALA A 87 -0.37 15.05 -2.57
C ALA A 87 -0.80 14.11 -1.43
N LEU A 88 -1.51 13.01 -1.73
CA LEU A 88 -2.00 12.08 -0.73
C LEU A 88 -1.42 10.69 -0.99
N ASP A 89 -0.60 10.24 -0.05
CA ASP A 89 -0.09 8.86 0.00
C ASP A 89 -0.92 8.06 1.01
N ILE A 90 -1.28 6.83 0.63
CA ILE A 90 -1.88 5.87 1.54
C ILE A 90 -0.77 4.96 2.04
N SER A 91 -0.57 4.92 3.35
CA SER A 91 0.32 3.98 4.01
C SER A 91 -0.47 2.93 4.80
N ALA A 92 0.08 1.73 4.88
CA ALA A 92 -0.37 0.68 5.79
C ALA A 92 0.85 -0.02 6.40
N GLU A 93 0.72 -0.41 7.66
CA GLU A 93 1.76 -1.11 8.41
C GLU A 93 1.19 -2.41 9.00
N ALA A 94 2.00 -3.46 8.96
CA ALA A 94 1.69 -4.73 9.60
C ALA A 94 2.92 -5.29 10.31
N VAL A 95 2.69 -5.93 11.46
CA VAL A 95 3.75 -6.49 12.30
C VAL A 95 3.46 -7.98 12.56
N ALA A 96 4.49 -8.81 12.52
CA ALA A 96 4.43 -10.24 12.85
C ALA A 96 5.60 -10.65 13.73
N ALA A 97 5.37 -11.50 14.73
CA ALA A 97 6.45 -12.05 15.55
C ALA A 97 7.26 -13.10 14.74
N MET A 98 8.59 -13.08 14.88
CA MET A 98 9.49 -14.02 14.21
C MET A 98 9.31 -15.43 14.79
N GLU A 99 9.23 -16.44 13.92
CA GLU A 99 9.15 -17.84 14.35
C GLU A 99 10.45 -18.32 15.03
N ASP A 100 11.59 -17.71 14.68
CA ASP A 100 12.90 -17.99 15.26
C ASP A 100 13.37 -16.80 16.13
N SER A 101 12.81 -16.69 17.32
CA SER A 101 13.18 -15.63 18.28
C SER A 101 14.50 -15.97 18.99
N GLY A 102 15.60 -15.86 18.27
CA GLY A 102 16.95 -16.07 18.79
C GLY A 102 17.97 -15.10 18.18
N VAL A 103 18.03 -13.88 18.71
CA VAL A 103 19.07 -12.86 18.46
C VAL A 103 19.18 -12.42 16.98
N ALA A 104 18.34 -11.49 16.53
CA ALA A 104 18.41 -10.97 15.15
C ALA A 104 18.83 -9.50 15.09
N GLU A 105 19.90 -9.28 14.33
CA GLU A 105 20.48 -8.02 13.90
C GLU A 105 19.50 -7.22 13.01
N ALA A 106 19.45 -5.90 13.19
CA ALA A 106 18.52 -5.03 12.45
C ALA A 106 18.82 -5.06 10.95
N SER A 107 17.98 -5.76 10.19
CA SER A 107 18.06 -5.83 8.73
C SER A 107 16.89 -5.08 8.10
N VAL A 108 17.19 -4.14 7.20
CA VAL A 108 16.21 -3.34 6.45
C VAL A 108 16.22 -3.80 5.00
N VAL A 109 15.07 -4.26 4.52
CA VAL A 109 14.86 -4.62 3.11
C VAL A 109 13.83 -3.65 2.53
N THR A 110 14.22 -2.93 1.48
CA THR A 110 13.37 -1.91 0.84
C THR A 110 13.26 -2.19 -0.66
N SER A 111 12.05 -2.10 -1.22
CA SER A 111 11.83 -2.15 -2.65
C SER A 111 12.33 -0.86 -3.33
N PRO A 112 12.87 -0.93 -4.56
CA PRO A 112 13.32 0.26 -5.30
C PRO A 112 12.19 1.28 -5.48
N PRO A 113 12.52 2.60 -5.57
CA PRO A 113 11.52 3.66 -5.73
C PRO A 113 10.74 3.52 -7.04
N PRO A 114 9.41 3.75 -7.03
CA PRO A 114 8.62 3.82 -8.25
C PRO A 114 9.03 5.07 -9.05
N GLY A 115 9.64 4.90 -10.23
CA GLY A 115 9.84 5.99 -11.19
C GLY A 115 11.24 6.19 -11.81
N ALA A 116 12.23 5.32 -11.59
CA ALA A 116 13.58 5.53 -12.18
C ALA A 116 13.76 5.01 -13.63
N ASN A 117 12.75 4.39 -14.25
CA ASN A 117 12.89 3.82 -15.60
C ASN A 117 12.14 4.67 -16.63
N GLY A 118 12.80 5.69 -17.19
CA GLY A 118 12.20 6.56 -18.22
C GLY A 118 13.04 7.73 -18.76
N ALA A 119 14.16 8.11 -18.13
CA ALA A 119 15.03 9.18 -18.63
C ALA A 119 16.21 8.59 -19.43
N GLY A 120 15.95 8.09 -20.63
CA GLY A 120 16.99 7.46 -21.43
C GLY A 120 16.54 6.94 -22.78
N ARG A 121 15.97 7.83 -23.61
CA ARG A 121 16.04 7.70 -25.08
C ARG A 121 15.73 9.02 -25.75
#